data_AF-A0A4Q5WYB3-F1
#
_entry.id   AF-A0A4Q5WYB3-F1
#
_cell.length_a   1.000
_cell.length_b   1.000
_cell.length_c   1.000
_cell.angle_alpha   90.00
_cell.angle_beta   90.00
_cell.angle_gamma   90.00
#
_symmetry.space_group_name_H-M   'P 1'
#
loop_
_entity.id
_entity.type
_entity.pdbx_description
1 polymer ?
#
loop_
_entity_poly.entity_id
_entity_poly.type
_entity_poly.pdbx_seq_one_letter_code
_entity_poly.pdbx_strand_id
1 'polypeptide(L)'
;MIPVGPHKPLLVATDGYHHTQPFVLKNLKQQTYYFKVGCVIEDDQLIAGGVLLGLLYIIGLTSGTFFLMLFSFVPVFYFLFLYYINRKAFLRFQPL
;
A
#
# COMPACT_ATOMS: atom_id res chain seq x y z
N MET A 1 -15.50 15.03 11.70
CA MET A 1 -15.79 13.69 12.28
C MET A 1 -17.06 13.17 11.66
N ILE A 2 -17.05 11.96 11.07
CA ILE A 2 -18.27 11.32 10.56
C ILE A 2 -19.06 10.79 11.77
N PRO A 3 -20.31 11.22 12.02
CA PRO A 3 -21.10 10.69 13.12
C PRO A 3 -21.41 9.22 12.86
N VAL A 4 -20.83 8.33 13.66
CA VAL A 4 -21.11 6.90 13.62
C VAL A 4 -22.44 6.70 14.32
N GLY A 5 -23.47 6.23 13.59
CA GLY A 5 -24.75 5.86 14.19
C GLY A 5 -24.61 4.72 15.21
N PRO A 6 -25.73 4.27 15.83
CA PRO A 6 -25.69 3.19 16.84
C PRO A 6 -25.14 1.87 16.29
N HIS A 7 -25.18 1.68 14.96
CA HIS A 7 -24.51 0.59 14.27
C HIS A 7 -23.10 1.04 13.88
N LYS A 8 -22.07 0.34 14.39
CA LYS A 8 -20.67 0.51 13.98
C LYS A 8 -20.49 -0.11 12.58
N PRO A 9 -20.46 0.67 11.49
CA PRO A 9 -20.33 0.10 10.16
C PRO A 9 -18.90 -0.45 10.01
N LEU A 10 -18.78 -1.72 9.65
CA LEU A 10 -17.49 -2.33 9.32
C LEU A 10 -17.26 -2.18 7.81
N LEU A 11 -16.33 -1.30 7.44
CA LEU A 11 -15.85 -1.19 6.07
C LEU A 11 -14.85 -2.31 5.80
N VAL A 12 -15.15 -3.14 4.80
CA VAL A 12 -14.29 -4.24 4.35
C VAL A 12 -13.89 -3.98 2.91
N ALA A 13 -12.61 -3.69 2.68
CA ALA A 13 -12.06 -3.69 1.33
C ALA A 13 -11.65 -5.13 1.00
N THR A 14 -12.29 -5.71 -0.01
CA THR A 14 -11.91 -7.00 -0.59
C THR A 14 -11.04 -6.77 -1.83
N ASP A 15 -10.17 -7.72 -2.16
CA ASP A 15 -9.16 -7.61 -3.20
C ASP A 15 -9.68 -7.89 -4.61
N GLY A 16 -10.75 -7.18 -4.99
CA GLY A 16 -11.03 -7.01 -6.40
C GLY A 16 -9.91 -6.17 -7.03
N TYR A 17 -8.82 -6.79 -7.47
CA TYR A 17 -7.82 -6.14 -8.32
C TYR A 17 -8.48 -5.84 -9.68
N HIS A 18 -9.21 -4.73 -9.74
CA HIS A 18 -9.80 -4.23 -10.96
C HIS A 18 -9.08 -2.94 -11.33
N HIS A 19 -8.28 -3.02 -12.39
CA HIS A 19 -7.72 -1.85 -13.03
C HIS A 19 -8.83 -1.20 -13.88
N THR A 20 -9.80 -0.57 -13.21
CA THR A 20 -10.87 0.20 -13.83
C THR A 20 -10.75 1.65 -13.41
N GLN A 21 -11.02 2.57 -14.34
CA GLN A 21 -11.07 3.99 -14.00
C GLN A 21 -12.16 4.21 -12.94
N PRO A 22 -11.92 5.08 -11.94
CA PRO A 22 -12.90 5.36 -10.90
C PRO A 22 -14.19 5.88 -11.55
N PHE A 23 -15.26 5.08 -11.47
CA PHE A 23 -16.56 5.46 -12.00
C PHE A 23 -17.33 6.24 -10.94
N VAL A 24 -17.46 7.55 -11.14
CA VAL A 24 -18.23 8.43 -10.26
C VAL A 24 -19.71 8.36 -10.65
N LEU A 25 -20.53 7.76 -9.79
CA LEU A 25 -21.99 7.78 -9.93
C LEU A 25 -22.50 9.22 -9.77
N LYS A 26 -22.91 9.84 -10.89
CA LYS A 26 -23.32 11.26 -10.95
C LYS A 26 -24.68 11.57 -10.29
N ASN A 27 -25.47 10.55 -9.94
CA ASN A 27 -26.80 10.71 -9.35
C ASN A 27 -27.00 9.71 -8.21
N LEU A 28 -26.48 10.05 -7.04
CA LEU A 28 -26.76 9.33 -5.80
C LEU A 28 -27.85 10.10 -5.05
N LYS A 29 -29.00 9.45 -4.83
CA LYS A 29 -30.12 10.01 -4.04
C LYS A 29 -29.77 10.22 -2.56
N GLN A 30 -28.62 9.71 -2.10
CA GLN A 30 -28.17 9.73 -0.70
C GLN A 30 -26.75 10.29 -0.59
N GLN A 31 -26.44 10.92 0.54
CA GLN A 31 -25.07 11.35 0.87
C GLN A 31 -24.13 10.14 0.82
N THR A 32 -23.11 10.23 -0.04
CA THR A 32 -22.14 9.16 -0.23
C THR A 32 -20.75 9.68 0.07
N TYR A 33 -20.00 8.95 0.87
CA TYR A 33 -18.60 9.25 1.20
C TYR A 33 -17.70 8.40 0.31
N TYR A 34 -16.75 9.06 -0.35
CA TYR A 34 -15.75 8.41 -1.18
C TYR A 34 -14.48 8.19 -0.36
N PHE A 35 -13.96 6.97 -0.41
CA PHE A 35 -12.67 6.63 0.18
C PHE A 35 -11.77 6.07 -0.90
N LYS A 36 -10.54 6.58 -0.96
CA LYS A 36 -9.48 5.96 -1.75
C LYS A 36 -8.91 4.80 -0.94
N VAL A 37 -8.89 3.60 -1.53
CA VAL A 37 -8.14 2.48 -0.97
C VAL A 37 -6.72 2.57 -1.51
N GLY A 38 -5.78 2.93 -0.64
CA GLY A 38 -4.34 2.94 -0.92
C GLY A 38 -3.62 1.86 -0.14
N CYS A 39 -2.31 1.81 -0.28
CA CYS A 39 -1.44 1.03 0.60
C CYS A 39 -0.58 1.95 1.49
N VAL A 40 0.19 1.35 2.39
CA VAL A 40 1.10 2.04 3.31
C VAL A 40 2.28 2.71 2.59
N ILE A 41 2.55 2.34 1.34
CA ILE A 41 3.65 2.85 0.52
C ILE A 41 3.08 3.80 -0.53
N GLU A 42 3.59 5.02 -0.58
CA GLU A 42 3.26 5.98 -1.65
C GLU A 42 4.14 5.75 -2.90
N ASP A 43 3.72 6.26 -4.06
CA ASP A 43 4.39 6.01 -5.34
C ASP A 43 5.85 6.52 -5.34
N ASP A 44 6.09 7.67 -4.71
CA ASP A 44 7.42 8.27 -4.54
C ASP A 44 8.32 7.42 -3.63
N GLN A 45 7.77 6.90 -2.52
CA GLN A 45 8.45 6.00 -1.60
C GLN A 45 8.81 4.67 -2.28
N LEU A 46 7.91 4.16 -3.12
CA LEU A 46 8.15 2.95 -3.90
C LEU A 46 9.31 3.15 -4.88
N ILE A 47 9.32 4.27 -5.61
CA ILE A 47 10.39 4.60 -6.58
C ILE A 47 11.71 4.83 -5.85
N ALA A 48 11.74 5.72 -4.86
CA ALA A 48 12.95 6.05 -4.10
C ALA A 48 13.51 4.83 -3.37
N GLY A 49 12.64 4.02 -2.76
CA GLY A 49 13.00 2.75 -2.14
C GLY A 49 13.58 1.78 -3.16
N GLY A 50 12.92 1.58 -4.31
CA GLY A 50 13.41 0.72 -5.38
C GLY A 50 14.79 1.12 -5.91
N VAL A 51 15.02 2.42 -6.10
CA VAL A 51 16.33 2.95 -6.51
C VAL A 51 17.40 2.68 -5.44
N LEU A 52 17.11 2.97 -4.17
CA LEU A 52 18.03 2.73 -3.06
C LEU A 52 18.39 1.24 -2.94
N LEU A 53 17.42 0.35 -3.10
CA LEU A 53 17.63 -1.09 -3.09
C LEU A 53 18.55 -1.54 -4.22
N GLY A 54 18.32 -1.03 -5.43
CA GLY A 54 19.18 -1.31 -6.59
C GLY A 54 20.62 -0.84 -6.37
N LEU A 55 20.82 0.36 -5.83
CA LEU A 55 22.14 0.87 -5.50
C LEU A 55 22.86 0.02 -4.46
N LEU A 56 22.19 -0.34 -3.36
CA LEU A 56 22.77 -1.19 -2.31
C LEU A 56 23.15 -2.58 -2.84
N TYR A 57 22.32 -3.15 -3.71
CA TYR A 57 22.61 -4.42 -4.36
C TYR A 57 23.86 -4.33 -5.27
N ILE A 58 23.96 -3.29 -6.10
CA ILE A 58 25.12 -3.06 -6.97
C ILE A 58 26.39 -2.82 -6.15
N ILE A 59 26.31 -2.05 -5.06
CA ILE A 59 27.43 -1.84 -4.14
C ILE A 59 27.87 -3.18 -3.55
N GLY A 60 26.94 -3.97 -3.01
CA GLY A 60 27.24 -5.28 -2.45
C GLY A 60 27.86 -6.25 -3.47
N LEU A 61 27.40 -6.20 -4.73
CA LEU A 61 27.94 -6.98 -5.84
C LEU A 61 29.38 -6.59 -6.17
N THR A 62 29.63 -5.28 -6.32
CA THR A 62 30.95 -4.76 -6.69
C THR A 62 31.97 -4.83 -5.55
N SER A 63 31.52 -4.73 -4.30
CA SER A 63 32.37 -4.84 -3.10
C SER A 63 32.60 -6.28 -2.64
N GLY A 64 31.99 -7.27 -3.30
CA GLY A 64 32.04 -8.68 -2.89
C GLY A 64 31.38 -8.95 -1.52
N THR A 65 30.57 -8.02 -1.02
CA THR A 65 29.99 -8.10 0.33
C THR A 65 28.60 -8.73 0.26
N PHE A 66 28.54 -10.05 0.36
CA PHE A 66 27.29 -10.83 0.28
C PHE A 66 26.20 -10.37 1.27
N PHE A 67 26.58 -9.97 2.48
CA PHE A 67 25.63 -9.51 3.49
C PHE A 67 24.88 -8.25 3.05
N LEU A 68 25.54 -7.29 2.40
CA LEU A 68 24.88 -6.08 1.89
C LEU A 68 23.83 -6.41 0.83
N MET A 69 24.13 -7.38 -0.05
CA MET A 69 23.17 -7.87 -1.05
C MET A 69 21.99 -8.59 -0.40
N LEU A 70 22.20 -9.36 0.67
CA LEU A 70 21.12 -10.06 1.36
C LEU A 70 20.21 -9.07 2.11
N PHE A 71 20.82 -8.13 2.84
CA PHE A 71 20.10 -7.13 3.62
C PHE A 71 19.35 -6.12 2.75
N SER A 72 19.76 -5.88 1.50
CA SER A 72 18.98 -5.04 0.58
C SER A 72 17.61 -5.63 0.26
N PHE A 73 17.35 -6.93 0.44
CA PHE A 73 16.00 -7.47 0.21
C PHE A 73 15.09 -7.43 1.44
N VAL A 74 15.60 -7.08 2.63
CA VAL A 74 14.79 -7.02 3.86
C VAL A 74 13.55 -6.12 3.72
N PRO A 75 13.63 -4.91 3.15
CA PRO A 75 12.44 -4.08 2.96
C PRO A 75 11.38 -4.76 2.09
N VAL A 76 11.79 -5.48 1.04
CA VAL A 76 10.88 -6.22 0.16
C VAL A 76 10.16 -7.32 0.92
N PHE A 77 10.89 -8.14 1.68
CA PHE A 77 10.30 -9.20 2.49
C PHE A 77 9.38 -8.65 3.59
N TYR A 78 9.73 -7.52 4.19
CA TYR A 78 8.89 -6.85 5.18
C TYR A 78 7.55 -6.41 4.57
N PHE A 79 7.55 -5.80 3.39
CA PHE A 79 6.31 -5.40 2.73
C PHE A 79 5.48 -6.58 2.23
N LEU A 80 6.13 -7.66 1.77
CA LEU A 80 5.42 -8.91 1.46
C LEU A 80 4.76 -9.51 2.70
N PHE A 81 5.45 -9.52 3.84
CA PHE A 81 4.88 -9.94 5.12
C PHE A 81 3.66 -9.10 5.49
N LEU A 82 3.75 -7.77 5.39
CA LEU A 82 2.61 -6.89 5.64
C LEU A 82 1.46 -7.16 4.66
N TYR A 83 1.75 -7.40 3.39
CA TYR A 83 0.72 -7.63 2.38
C TYR A 83 -0.02 -8.96 2.57
N TYR A 84 0.70 -10.06 2.81
CA TYR A 84 0.12 -11.40 2.88
C TYR A 84 -0.36 -11.81 4.27
N ILE A 85 0.35 -11.39 5.33
CA ILE A 85 0.06 -11.82 6.70
C ILE A 85 -0.72 -10.74 7.46
N ASN A 86 -0.29 -9.48 7.36
CA ASN A 86 -0.92 -8.36 8.09
C ASN A 86 -1.58 -7.33 7.16
N ARG A 87 -2.45 -7.83 6.26
CA ARG A 87 -3.06 -7.02 5.18
C ARG A 87 -3.77 -5.76 5.68
N LYS A 88 -4.31 -5.79 6.90
CA LYS A 88 -4.96 -4.65 7.56
C LYS A 88 -4.01 -3.49 7.86
N ALA A 89 -2.73 -3.78 8.11
CA ALA A 89 -1.70 -2.75 8.30
C ALA A 89 -1.18 -2.21 6.96
N PHE A 90 -1.29 -3.00 5.89
CA PHE A 90 -0.85 -2.62 4.56
C PHE A 90 -1.87 -1.75 3.81
N LEU A 91 -3.15 -2.12 3.84
CA LEU A 91 -4.22 -1.36 3.19
C LEU A 91 -4.63 -0.16 4.06
N ARG A 92 -4.78 1.02 3.44
CA ARG A 92 -5.21 2.24 4.10
C ARG A 92 -6.41 2.84 3.38
N PHE A 93 -7.44 3.20 4.15
CA PHE A 93 -8.53 4.03 3.66
C PHE A 93 -8.14 5.49 3.85
N GLN A 94 -8.06 6.23 2.75
CA GLN A 94 -7.82 7.66 2.76
C GLN A 94 -9.12 8.37 2.36
N PRO A 95 -9.54 9.43 3.08
CA PRO A 95 -10.61 10.29 2.60
C PRO A 95 -10.19 10.93 1.27
N LEU A 96 -11.12 10.99 0.32
CA LEU A 96 -10.90 11.64 -0.98
C LEU A 96 -10.98 13.17 -0.85
#